data_AF-A0A2C1CMR9-F1
#
_entry.id   AF-A0A2C1CMR9-F1
#
_cell.length_a   1.000
_cell.length_b   1.000
_cell.length_c   1.000
_cell.angle_alpha   90.00
_cell.angle_beta   90.00
_cell.angle_gamma   90.00
#
_symmetry.space_group_name_H-M   'P 1'
#
loop_
_entity.id
_entity.type
_entity.pdbx_description
1 polymer ?
#
loop_
_entity_poly.entity_id
_entity_poly.type
_entity_poly.pdbx_seq_one_letter_code
_entity_poly.pdbx_strand_id
1 'polypeptide(L)'
;MINDELNWQKILEIGASSLGSSIGTAIISEMFPSEDSAQEAVKQAVEEICDRVKKIIDQAFLDHYVANCDSIARRLQGYPESGDVNILHGIYDDGSDLVSDLVRFETFEGIIALVYICTLHLTDIKALSEIDSGYKATLSRCGDEYAALCEPRGDKLVYFTNVSVGDAMYANSGLYDMITAPTTSNSYPTLKYRFNFVDEWDGNLDTKVHIYDSDPISLTDPLWYTESPGIPRYRLTEAGRNASSIQRGYLGAKDEIISQRDTFLNDRLEITNNMCENIRKACDEWRNL
;
A
#
# COMPACT_ATOMS: atom_id res chain seq x y z
N MET A 1 17.40 -3.37 -12.63
CA MET A 1 16.01 -3.39 -12.15
C MET A 1 15.24 -4.21 -13.14
N ILE A 2 14.87 -5.42 -12.77
CA ILE A 2 13.90 -6.20 -13.55
C ILE A 2 12.55 -5.58 -13.17
N ASN A 3 11.85 -5.08 -14.17
CA ASN A 3 10.47 -4.65 -14.04
C ASN A 3 9.66 -5.96 -14.06
N ASP A 4 9.66 -6.68 -12.94
CA ASP A 4 8.77 -7.83 -12.76
C ASP A 4 7.38 -7.22 -12.53
N GLU A 5 6.50 -7.38 -13.53
CA GLU A 5 5.08 -7.03 -13.38
C GLU A 5 4.47 -7.79 -12.21
N LEU A 6 3.74 -7.07 -11.35
CA LEU A 6 3.03 -7.65 -10.21
C LEU A 6 2.08 -8.76 -10.69
N ASN A 7 1.93 -9.83 -9.92
CA ASN A 7 0.94 -10.87 -10.27
C ASN A 7 -0.48 -10.28 -10.30
N TRP A 8 -0.78 -9.39 -9.34
CA TRP A 8 -2.02 -8.62 -9.33
C TRP A 8 -2.22 -7.77 -10.59
N GLN A 9 -1.20 -7.00 -10.97
CA GLN A 9 -1.30 -6.06 -12.10
C GLN A 9 -1.48 -6.82 -13.40
N LYS A 10 -0.71 -7.90 -13.58
CA LYS A 10 -0.80 -8.76 -14.75
C LYS A 10 -2.21 -9.35 -14.91
N ILE A 11 -2.79 -9.88 -13.84
CA ILE A 11 -4.15 -10.46 -13.89
C ILE A 11 -5.20 -9.39 -14.17
N LEU A 12 -5.09 -8.22 -13.55
CA LEU A 12 -5.98 -7.11 -13.83
C LEU A 12 -5.85 -6.62 -15.28
N GLU A 13 -4.63 -6.54 -15.82
CA GLU A 13 -4.37 -6.11 -17.20
C GLU A 13 -4.86 -7.12 -18.23
N ILE A 14 -4.66 -8.42 -18.01
CA ILE A 14 -5.22 -9.48 -18.85
C ILE A 14 -6.74 -9.42 -18.80
N GLY A 15 -7.32 -9.28 -17.61
CA GLY A 15 -8.76 -9.10 -17.44
C GLY A 15 -9.28 -7.87 -18.19
N ALA A 16 -8.63 -6.72 -18.05
CA ALA A 16 -9.03 -5.50 -18.74
C ALA A 16 -8.93 -5.62 -20.27
N SER A 17 -7.78 -6.08 -20.78
CA SER A 17 -7.50 -6.07 -22.23
C SER A 17 -8.18 -7.19 -23.01
N SER A 18 -8.39 -8.35 -22.37
CA SER A 18 -8.84 -9.55 -23.08
C SER A 18 -10.35 -9.80 -22.94
N LEU A 19 -11.05 -9.28 -21.91
CA LEU A 19 -12.48 -9.54 -21.72
C LEU A 19 -13.37 -9.04 -22.88
N GLY A 20 -13.01 -7.93 -23.51
CA GLY A 20 -13.75 -7.36 -24.65
C GLY A 20 -13.48 -8.01 -26.01
N SER A 21 -12.40 -8.79 -26.16
CA SER A 21 -11.88 -9.18 -27.47
C SER A 21 -11.52 -10.66 -27.63
N SER A 22 -11.23 -11.35 -26.53
CA SER A 22 -10.78 -12.75 -26.50
C SER A 22 -11.87 -13.70 -26.03
N ILE A 23 -11.67 -14.99 -26.34
CA ILE A 23 -12.50 -16.09 -25.84
C ILE A 23 -12.14 -16.36 -24.38
N GLY A 24 -13.12 -16.56 -23.49
CA GLY A 24 -12.92 -16.71 -22.05
C GLY A 24 -11.88 -17.76 -21.66
N THR A 25 -11.84 -18.90 -22.35
CA THR A 25 -10.80 -19.94 -22.14
C THR A 25 -9.39 -19.44 -22.41
N ALA A 26 -9.18 -18.61 -23.43
CA ALA A 26 -7.88 -18.04 -23.73
C ALA A 26 -7.43 -17.06 -22.64
N ILE A 27 -8.36 -16.27 -22.10
CA ILE A 27 -8.11 -15.35 -20.98
C ILE A 27 -7.64 -16.13 -19.76
N ILE A 28 -8.34 -17.21 -19.41
CA ILE A 28 -8.01 -18.07 -18.27
C ILE A 28 -6.62 -18.68 -18.43
N SER A 29 -6.29 -19.22 -19.61
CA SER A 29 -4.97 -19.79 -19.87
C SER A 29 -3.84 -18.75 -19.84
N GLU A 30 -4.13 -17.49 -20.20
CA GLU A 30 -3.16 -16.39 -20.12
C GLU A 30 -2.93 -15.93 -18.68
N MET A 31 -4.01 -15.85 -17.87
CA MET A 31 -3.94 -15.54 -16.44
C MET A 31 -3.18 -16.64 -15.67
N PHE A 32 -3.40 -17.91 -16.03
CA PHE A 32 -2.89 -19.05 -15.26
C PHE A 32 -2.20 -20.11 -16.16
N PRO A 33 -0.96 -19.85 -16.64
CA PRO A 33 -0.28 -20.69 -17.62
C PRO A 33 0.16 -22.09 -17.11
N SER A 34 0.15 -22.33 -15.79
CA SER A 34 0.54 -23.63 -15.19
C SER A 34 -0.14 -23.85 -13.83
N GLU A 35 -0.44 -25.08 -13.38
CA GLU A 35 -1.14 -25.32 -12.09
C GLU A 35 -0.55 -24.54 -10.89
N ASP A 36 0.78 -24.44 -10.81
CA ASP A 36 1.47 -23.69 -9.77
C ASP A 36 1.16 -22.17 -9.78
N SER A 37 0.70 -21.63 -10.91
CA SER A 37 0.45 -20.19 -11.10
C SER A 37 -0.84 -19.69 -10.45
N ALA A 38 -1.86 -20.54 -10.27
CA ALA A 38 -3.07 -20.16 -9.54
C ALA A 38 -2.95 -20.44 -8.04
N GLN A 39 -2.04 -21.35 -7.66
CA GLN A 39 -1.82 -21.71 -6.26
C GLN A 39 -1.20 -20.52 -5.51
N GLU A 40 -1.95 -19.99 -4.54
CA GLU A 40 -1.59 -18.79 -3.75
C GLU A 40 -1.50 -17.50 -4.58
N ALA A 41 -2.06 -17.45 -5.80
CA ALA A 41 -1.94 -16.29 -6.67
C ALA A 41 -2.55 -15.03 -6.06
N VAL A 42 -3.73 -15.17 -5.42
CA VAL A 42 -4.42 -14.02 -4.82
C VAL A 42 -3.69 -13.60 -3.56
N LYS A 43 -3.18 -14.57 -2.80
CA LYS A 43 -2.38 -14.30 -1.62
C LYS A 43 -1.12 -13.53 -1.96
N GLN A 44 -0.35 -14.03 -2.93
CA GLN A 44 0.84 -13.36 -3.42
C GLN A 44 0.51 -11.97 -3.95
N ALA A 45 -0.57 -11.81 -4.71
CA ALA A 45 -1.02 -10.51 -5.20
C ALA A 45 -1.27 -9.49 -4.06
N VAL A 46 -1.97 -9.91 -3.00
CA VAL A 46 -2.25 -9.03 -1.84
C VAL A 46 -0.98 -8.78 -1.02
N GLU A 47 -0.18 -9.82 -0.75
CA GLU A 47 1.08 -9.72 0.00
C GLU A 47 2.10 -8.83 -0.73
N GLU A 48 2.30 -9.03 -2.03
CA GLU A 48 3.24 -8.28 -2.86
C GLU A 48 2.92 -6.79 -2.88
N ILE A 49 1.64 -6.43 -3.02
CA ILE A 49 1.23 -5.03 -2.98
C ILE A 49 1.48 -4.44 -1.59
N CYS A 50 1.05 -5.13 -0.54
CA CYS A 50 1.21 -4.65 0.83
C CYS A 50 2.69 -4.49 1.20
N ASP A 51 3.56 -5.41 0.79
CA ASP A 51 5.00 -5.33 0.99
C ASP A 51 5.61 -4.12 0.27
N ARG A 52 5.22 -3.87 -0.98
CA ARG A 52 5.71 -2.72 -1.77
C ARG A 52 5.28 -1.38 -1.18
N VAL A 53 4.04 -1.28 -0.72
CA VAL A 53 3.58 -0.08 0.00
C VAL A 53 3.99 -0.08 1.47
N LYS A 54 4.75 -1.09 1.92
CA LYS A 54 5.24 -1.25 3.30
C LYS A 54 4.10 -1.20 4.32
N LYS A 55 2.99 -1.91 4.05
CA LYS A 55 1.84 -2.02 4.94
C LYS A 55 1.83 -3.39 5.60
N ILE A 56 1.68 -3.42 6.93
CA ILE A 56 1.41 -4.69 7.63
C ILE A 56 -0.04 -5.12 7.37
N ILE A 57 -0.20 -6.39 7.01
CA ILE A 57 -1.48 -6.98 6.65
C ILE A 57 -2.15 -7.55 7.90
N ASP A 58 -3.48 -7.43 7.97
CA ASP A 58 -4.27 -8.20 8.93
C ASP A 58 -4.31 -9.67 8.49
N GLN A 59 -3.60 -10.53 9.23
CA GLN A 59 -3.52 -11.96 8.91
C GLN A 59 -4.90 -12.64 8.94
N ALA A 60 -5.83 -12.19 9.80
CA ALA A 60 -7.17 -12.77 9.86
C ALA A 60 -7.99 -12.46 8.61
N PHE A 61 -7.75 -11.29 7.98
CA PHE A 61 -8.33 -10.96 6.69
C PHE A 61 -7.77 -11.87 5.58
N LEU A 62 -6.44 -12.03 5.53
CA LEU A 62 -5.79 -12.93 4.57
C LEU A 62 -6.35 -14.35 4.68
N ASP A 63 -6.33 -14.92 5.88
CA ASP A 63 -6.68 -16.33 6.09
C ASP A 63 -8.14 -16.65 5.68
N HIS A 64 -9.07 -15.69 5.78
CA HIS A 64 -10.48 -15.94 5.50
C HIS A 64 -10.89 -15.59 4.07
N TYR A 65 -10.47 -14.45 3.53
CA TYR A 65 -10.97 -13.97 2.24
C TYR A 65 -10.07 -14.34 1.06
N VAL A 66 -8.76 -14.42 1.28
CA VAL A 66 -7.83 -14.84 0.22
C VAL A 66 -7.96 -16.32 -0.09
N ALA A 67 -8.19 -17.16 0.91
CA ALA A 67 -8.43 -18.59 0.70
C ALA A 67 -9.64 -18.86 -0.23
N ASN A 68 -10.70 -18.06 -0.11
CA ASN A 68 -11.87 -18.16 -0.99
C ASN A 68 -11.54 -17.71 -2.41
N CYS A 69 -10.79 -16.61 -2.57
CA CYS A 69 -10.33 -16.16 -3.87
C CYS A 69 -9.40 -17.19 -4.56
N ASP A 70 -8.48 -17.81 -3.80
CA ASP A 70 -7.56 -18.83 -4.31
C ASP A 70 -8.32 -20.09 -4.75
N SER A 71 -9.37 -20.48 -4.03
CA SER A 71 -10.27 -21.57 -4.44
C SER A 71 -10.94 -21.28 -5.79
N ILE A 72 -11.37 -20.03 -6.02
CA ILE A 72 -11.94 -19.61 -7.31
C ILE A 72 -10.88 -19.62 -8.40
N ALA A 73 -9.69 -19.05 -8.16
CA ALA A 73 -8.60 -19.02 -9.13
C ALA A 73 -8.19 -20.43 -9.59
N ARG A 74 -8.01 -21.37 -8.65
CA ARG A 74 -7.66 -22.77 -8.96
C ARG A 74 -8.73 -23.47 -9.79
N ARG A 75 -10.01 -23.29 -9.44
CA ARG A 75 -11.11 -23.89 -10.19
C ARG A 75 -11.20 -23.30 -11.60
N LEU A 76 -11.07 -21.97 -11.72
CA LEU A 76 -11.11 -21.27 -12.99
C LEU A 76 -9.99 -21.80 -13.91
N GLN A 77 -8.78 -21.96 -13.38
CA GLN A 77 -7.66 -22.55 -14.10
C GLN A 77 -7.91 -23.99 -14.59
N GLY A 78 -8.65 -24.81 -13.85
CA GLY A 78 -8.93 -26.19 -14.24
C GLY A 78 -9.94 -26.33 -15.39
N TYR A 79 -10.65 -25.25 -15.73
CA TYR A 79 -11.71 -25.30 -16.74
C TYR A 79 -11.19 -25.54 -18.18
N PRO A 80 -10.18 -24.82 -18.72
CA PRO A 80 -9.72 -25.01 -20.10
C PRO A 80 -9.34 -26.46 -20.45
N GLU A 81 -8.77 -27.21 -19.51
CA GLU A 81 -8.38 -28.61 -19.74
C GLU A 81 -9.54 -29.60 -19.58
N SER A 82 -10.41 -29.37 -18.60
CA SER A 82 -11.52 -30.28 -18.30
C SER A 82 -12.72 -30.09 -19.22
N GLY A 83 -12.97 -28.85 -19.67
CA GLY A 83 -14.20 -28.46 -20.35
C GLY A 83 -15.47 -28.59 -19.48
N ASP A 84 -15.33 -28.80 -18.18
CA ASP A 84 -16.47 -29.03 -17.28
C ASP A 84 -17.17 -27.72 -16.94
N VAL A 85 -18.31 -27.49 -17.59
CA VAL A 85 -19.13 -26.29 -17.42
C VAL A 85 -19.67 -26.15 -15.98
N ASN A 86 -19.78 -27.25 -15.21
CA ASN A 86 -20.23 -27.15 -13.82
C ASN A 86 -19.21 -26.42 -12.93
N ILE A 87 -17.92 -26.44 -13.30
CA ILE A 87 -16.89 -25.66 -12.62
C ILE A 87 -17.23 -24.17 -12.73
N LEU A 88 -17.59 -23.71 -13.94
CA LEU A 88 -17.95 -22.32 -14.18
C LEU A 88 -19.21 -21.91 -13.43
N HIS A 89 -20.27 -22.73 -13.45
CA HIS A 89 -21.47 -22.42 -12.67
C HIS A 89 -21.20 -22.35 -11.16
N GLY A 90 -20.33 -23.22 -10.63
CA GLY A 90 -19.92 -23.14 -9.23
C GLY A 90 -19.10 -21.88 -8.91
N ILE A 91 -18.27 -21.41 -9.85
CA ILE A 91 -17.51 -20.15 -9.71
C ILE A 91 -18.44 -18.95 -9.79
N TYR A 92 -19.43 -18.96 -10.68
CA TYR A 92 -20.42 -17.89 -10.80
C TYR A 92 -21.14 -17.61 -9.47
N ASP A 93 -21.63 -18.67 -8.82
CA ASP A 93 -22.33 -18.54 -7.53
C ASP A 93 -21.37 -18.05 -6.43
N ASP A 94 -20.21 -18.72 -6.26
CA ASP A 94 -19.24 -18.37 -5.21
C ASP A 94 -18.62 -16.99 -5.42
N GLY A 95 -18.36 -16.60 -6.67
CA GLY A 95 -17.79 -15.31 -7.05
C GLY A 95 -18.74 -14.16 -6.76
N SER A 96 -20.04 -14.34 -7.03
CA SER A 96 -21.07 -13.36 -6.67
C SER A 96 -21.14 -13.14 -5.15
N ASP A 97 -21.15 -14.22 -4.38
CA ASP A 97 -21.21 -14.15 -2.90
C ASP A 97 -19.95 -13.47 -2.33
N LEU A 98 -18.77 -13.85 -2.84
CA LEU A 98 -17.51 -13.29 -2.37
C LEU A 98 -17.37 -11.79 -2.70
N VAL A 99 -17.84 -11.35 -3.87
CA VAL A 99 -17.93 -9.91 -4.20
C VAL A 99 -18.84 -9.20 -3.19
N SER A 100 -20.03 -9.74 -2.92
CA SER A 100 -20.99 -9.15 -1.96
C SER A 100 -20.39 -9.01 -0.55
N ASP A 101 -19.60 -9.99 -0.12
CA ASP A 101 -18.91 -9.94 1.18
C ASP A 101 -17.77 -8.92 1.18
N LEU A 102 -16.91 -8.92 0.15
CA LEU A 102 -15.75 -8.04 0.05
C LEU A 102 -16.12 -6.56 -0.10
N VAL A 103 -17.28 -6.23 -0.69
CA VAL A 103 -17.77 -4.84 -0.83
C VAL A 103 -17.85 -4.11 0.52
N ARG A 104 -18.03 -4.85 1.62
CA ARG A 104 -18.18 -4.31 2.99
C ARG A 104 -16.86 -3.90 3.63
N PHE A 105 -15.73 -4.37 3.08
CA PHE A 105 -14.40 -4.10 3.63
C PHE A 105 -13.80 -2.85 3.01
N GLU A 106 -13.92 -1.73 3.70
CA GLU A 106 -13.26 -0.47 3.33
C GLU A 106 -11.85 -0.38 3.91
N THR A 107 -11.04 -1.41 3.71
CA THR A 107 -9.61 -1.43 4.04
C THR A 107 -8.77 -1.52 2.78
N PHE A 108 -7.47 -1.26 2.89
CA PHE A 108 -6.55 -1.29 1.75
C PHE A 108 -6.53 -2.68 1.08
N GLU A 109 -6.28 -3.73 1.87
CA GLU A 109 -6.31 -5.12 1.43
C GLU A 109 -7.71 -5.58 0.96
N GLY A 110 -8.78 -5.11 1.59
CA GLY A 110 -10.16 -5.37 1.18
C GLY A 110 -10.47 -4.91 -0.24
N ILE A 111 -10.04 -3.68 -0.57
CA ILE A 111 -10.22 -3.11 -1.91
C ILE A 111 -9.42 -3.90 -2.96
N ILE A 112 -8.17 -4.27 -2.65
CA ILE A 112 -7.33 -5.05 -3.57
C ILE A 112 -7.98 -6.39 -3.88
N ALA A 113 -8.40 -7.11 -2.83
CA ALA A 113 -9.07 -8.40 -2.97
C ALA A 113 -10.37 -8.29 -3.78
N LEU A 114 -11.17 -7.23 -3.53
CA LEU A 114 -12.42 -6.97 -4.24
C LEU A 114 -12.18 -6.81 -5.76
N VAL A 115 -11.24 -5.95 -6.15
CA VAL A 115 -10.91 -5.71 -7.57
C VAL A 115 -10.49 -7.02 -8.24
N TYR A 116 -9.66 -7.80 -7.55
CA TYR A 116 -9.17 -9.05 -8.07
C TYR A 116 -10.30 -10.07 -8.27
N ILE A 117 -11.18 -10.26 -7.29
CA ILE A 117 -12.30 -11.20 -7.44
C ILE A 117 -13.30 -10.75 -8.52
N CYS A 118 -13.56 -9.45 -8.65
CA CYS A 118 -14.40 -8.92 -9.73
C CYS A 118 -13.82 -9.30 -11.10
N THR A 119 -12.49 -9.22 -11.25
CA THR A 119 -11.79 -9.60 -12.49
C THR A 119 -11.95 -11.09 -12.81
N LEU A 120 -11.76 -11.96 -11.80
CA LEU A 120 -11.92 -13.41 -11.97
C LEU A 120 -13.36 -13.78 -12.30
N HIS A 121 -14.32 -13.18 -11.60
CA HIS A 121 -15.73 -13.47 -11.81
C HIS A 121 -16.23 -12.98 -13.18
N LEU A 122 -15.78 -11.82 -13.67
CA LEU A 122 -16.09 -11.39 -15.04
C LEU A 122 -15.48 -12.34 -16.09
N THR A 123 -14.29 -12.88 -15.83
CA THR A 123 -13.65 -13.89 -16.68
C THR A 123 -14.47 -15.18 -16.74
N ASP A 124 -14.98 -15.64 -15.61
CA ASP A 124 -15.89 -16.78 -15.52
C ASP A 124 -17.20 -16.54 -16.30
N ILE A 125 -17.88 -15.42 -16.05
CA ILE A 125 -19.12 -15.07 -16.76
C ILE A 125 -18.88 -14.94 -18.26
N LYS A 126 -17.71 -14.42 -18.67
CA LYS A 126 -17.32 -14.36 -20.08
C LYS A 126 -17.27 -15.75 -20.70
N ALA A 127 -16.58 -16.70 -20.06
CA ALA A 127 -16.52 -18.08 -20.52
C ALA A 127 -17.92 -18.74 -20.57
N LEU A 128 -18.77 -18.51 -19.56
CA LEU A 128 -20.17 -18.95 -19.57
C LEU A 128 -20.96 -18.36 -20.73
N SER A 129 -20.78 -17.08 -21.06
CA SER A 129 -21.52 -16.37 -22.12
C SER A 129 -21.25 -16.90 -23.54
N GLU A 130 -20.15 -17.61 -23.71
CA GLU A 130 -19.76 -18.27 -24.96
C GLU A 130 -20.44 -19.63 -25.13
N ILE A 131 -20.79 -20.28 -24.02
CA ILE A 131 -21.50 -21.56 -23.97
C ILE A 131 -23.00 -21.33 -23.98
N ASP A 132 -23.48 -20.40 -23.15
CA ASP A 132 -24.87 -20.00 -23.03
C ASP A 132 -25.02 -18.50 -23.20
N SER A 133 -25.63 -18.11 -24.33
CA SER A 133 -25.90 -16.72 -24.68
C SER A 133 -26.72 -15.94 -23.64
N GLY A 134 -27.45 -16.63 -22.74
CA GLY A 134 -28.17 -16.02 -21.62
C GLY A 134 -27.25 -15.23 -20.69
N TYR A 135 -25.98 -15.61 -20.56
CA TYR A 135 -25.01 -14.92 -19.71
C TYR A 135 -24.43 -13.64 -20.33
N LYS A 136 -24.69 -13.34 -21.61
CA LYS A 136 -24.20 -12.08 -22.22
C LYS A 136 -24.79 -10.84 -21.54
N ALA A 137 -26.09 -10.87 -21.25
CA ALA A 137 -26.73 -9.78 -20.51
C ALA A 137 -26.21 -9.70 -19.07
N THR A 138 -25.91 -10.85 -18.45
CA THR A 138 -25.30 -10.93 -17.12
C THR A 138 -23.89 -10.33 -17.12
N LEU A 139 -23.06 -10.64 -18.13
CA LEU A 139 -21.71 -10.11 -18.27
C LEU A 139 -21.71 -8.59 -18.31
N SER A 140 -22.53 -8.03 -19.20
CA SER A 140 -22.65 -6.57 -19.38
C SER A 140 -23.12 -5.89 -18.08
N ARG A 141 -24.17 -6.44 -17.44
CA ARG A 141 -24.68 -5.94 -16.15
C ARG A 141 -23.61 -6.00 -15.04
N CYS A 142 -22.94 -7.14 -14.88
CA CYS A 142 -21.91 -7.29 -13.86
C CYS A 142 -20.70 -6.39 -14.13
N GLY A 143 -20.34 -6.18 -15.41
CA GLY A 143 -19.27 -5.26 -15.81
C GLY A 143 -19.55 -3.83 -15.34
N ASP A 144 -20.75 -3.33 -15.61
CA ASP A 144 -21.20 -2.02 -15.13
C ASP A 144 -21.22 -1.92 -13.59
N GLU A 145 -21.79 -2.94 -12.92
CA GLU A 145 -21.90 -2.99 -11.46
C GLU A 145 -20.52 -3.00 -10.81
N TYR A 146 -19.60 -3.83 -11.29
CA TYR A 146 -18.26 -3.98 -10.70
C TYR A 146 -17.38 -2.76 -10.97
N ALA A 147 -17.51 -2.15 -12.15
CA ALA A 147 -16.86 -0.89 -12.44
C ALA A 147 -17.34 0.23 -11.49
N ALA A 148 -18.66 0.34 -11.27
CA ALA A 148 -19.23 1.31 -10.34
C ALA A 148 -18.80 1.08 -8.88
N LEU A 149 -18.54 -0.17 -8.49
CA LEU A 149 -18.02 -0.51 -7.16
C LEU A 149 -16.53 -0.18 -7.01
N CYS A 150 -15.71 -0.54 -8.01
CA CYS A 150 -14.26 -0.53 -7.90
C CYS A 150 -13.62 0.82 -8.21
N GLU A 151 -14.14 1.57 -9.19
CA GLU A 151 -13.57 2.85 -9.61
C GLU A 151 -13.40 3.86 -8.45
N PRO A 152 -14.44 4.19 -7.64
CA PRO A 152 -14.27 5.12 -6.52
C PRO A 152 -13.40 4.54 -5.39
N ARG A 153 -13.19 3.22 -5.33
CA ARG A 153 -12.30 2.59 -4.36
C ARG A 153 -10.83 2.71 -4.75
N GLY A 154 -10.51 2.89 -6.04
CA GLY A 154 -9.17 3.28 -6.48
C GLY A 154 -8.70 4.57 -5.81
N ASP A 155 -9.57 5.60 -5.76
CA ASP A 155 -9.28 6.85 -5.07
C ASP A 155 -9.12 6.67 -3.55
N LYS A 156 -9.85 5.73 -2.94
CA LYS A 156 -9.70 5.41 -1.52
C LYS A 156 -8.33 4.81 -1.20
N LEU A 157 -7.74 4.02 -2.09
CA LEU A 157 -6.37 3.52 -1.90
C LEU A 157 -5.39 4.68 -1.74
N VAL A 158 -5.47 5.68 -2.64
CA VAL A 158 -4.63 6.89 -2.59
C VAL A 158 -4.88 7.67 -1.30
N TYR A 159 -6.13 7.79 -0.86
CA TYR A 159 -6.46 8.41 0.42
C TYR A 159 -5.82 7.68 1.60
N PHE A 160 -5.95 6.34 1.68
CA PHE A 160 -5.34 5.54 2.74
C PHE A 160 -3.82 5.70 2.76
N THR A 161 -3.17 5.74 1.59
CA THR A 161 -1.73 5.98 1.49
C THR A 161 -1.35 7.36 2.01
N ASN A 162 -2.10 8.41 1.68
CA ASN A 162 -1.83 9.78 2.17
C ASN A 162 -1.85 9.87 3.70
N VAL A 163 -2.79 9.19 4.35
CA VAL A 163 -2.92 9.18 5.81
C VAL A 163 -2.05 8.12 6.49
N SER A 164 -1.31 7.31 5.73
CA SER A 164 -0.43 6.27 6.27
C SER A 164 0.85 6.82 6.92
N VAL A 165 1.21 8.07 6.64
CA VAL A 165 2.44 8.69 7.14
C VAL A 165 2.08 9.95 7.90
N GLY A 166 2.32 9.94 9.21
CA GLY A 166 2.09 11.08 10.09
C GLY A 166 2.93 12.31 9.71
N ASP A 167 2.54 13.45 10.26
CA ASP A 167 3.30 14.69 10.11
C ASP A 167 4.68 14.56 10.76
N ALA A 168 5.66 15.27 10.20
CA ALA A 168 6.97 15.39 10.82
C ALA A 168 6.84 16.16 12.16
N MET A 169 7.27 15.51 13.24
CA MET A 169 7.29 16.01 14.61
C MET A 169 8.63 16.69 14.88
N TYR A 170 8.63 18.03 14.84
CA TYR A 170 9.82 18.88 15.05
C TYR A 170 9.55 20.04 16.03
N ALA A 171 8.62 19.85 16.98
CA ALA A 171 8.13 20.94 17.83
C ALA A 171 9.27 21.66 18.58
N ASN A 172 9.16 22.99 18.62
CA ASN A 172 10.19 23.92 19.11
C ASN A 172 10.34 23.95 20.65
N SER A 173 10.00 22.86 21.34
CA SER A 173 9.69 22.86 22.79
C SER A 173 10.82 22.39 23.71
N GLY A 174 12.05 22.22 23.21
CA GLY A 174 13.18 21.75 24.02
C GLY A 174 13.08 20.28 24.48
N LEU A 175 12.07 19.54 24.00
CA LEU A 175 11.93 18.09 24.19
C LEU A 175 12.75 17.29 23.16
N TYR A 176 13.13 17.92 22.05
CA TYR A 176 13.85 17.31 20.92
C TYR A 176 15.31 17.79 20.81
N ASP A 177 15.73 18.68 21.72
CA ASP A 177 17.09 19.18 21.83
C ASP A 177 17.90 18.20 22.71
N MET A 178 18.71 17.34 22.10
CA MET A 178 19.63 16.47 22.83
C MET A 178 20.98 17.18 22.99
N ILE A 179 21.21 17.78 24.16
CA ILE A 179 22.53 18.33 24.48
C ILE A 179 23.34 17.32 25.29
N THR A 180 24.43 16.84 24.69
CA THR A 180 25.33 15.87 25.30
C THR A 180 26.49 16.59 25.98
N ALA A 181 26.82 16.13 27.19
CA ALA A 181 27.96 16.61 27.94
C ALA A 181 29.28 16.35 27.19
N PRO A 182 30.28 17.23 27.35
CA PRO A 182 31.61 16.97 26.85
C PRO A 182 32.23 15.71 27.49
N THR A 183 32.89 14.88 26.68
CA THR A 183 33.57 13.65 27.13
C THR A 183 34.95 13.91 27.73
N THR A 184 35.50 15.11 27.51
CA THR A 184 36.77 15.56 28.07
C THR A 184 36.65 16.98 28.59
N SER A 185 37.43 17.34 29.60
CA SER A 185 37.38 18.64 30.30
C SER A 185 37.63 19.86 29.40
N ASN A 186 38.12 19.66 28.16
CA ASN A 186 38.45 20.71 27.20
C ASN A 186 37.51 20.72 25.98
N SER A 187 36.34 20.07 26.06
CA SER A 187 35.36 20.03 24.97
C SER A 187 34.09 20.81 25.32
N TYR A 188 33.42 21.33 24.30
CA TYR A 188 32.12 22.00 24.44
C TYR A 188 31.00 20.96 24.46
N PRO A 189 29.87 21.23 25.15
CA PRO A 189 28.65 20.45 24.96
C PRO A 189 28.23 20.45 23.48
N THR A 190 27.57 19.39 23.04
CA THR A 190 27.08 19.27 21.66
C THR A 190 25.57 19.17 21.64
N LEU A 191 24.92 19.96 20.80
CA LEU A 191 23.49 19.91 20.54
C LEU A 191 23.22 19.01 19.33
N LYS A 192 22.20 18.14 19.43
CA LYS A 192 21.58 17.45 18.31
C LYS A 192 20.08 17.67 18.33
N TYR A 193 19.48 17.79 17.16
CA TYR A 193 18.04 17.78 16.99
C TYR A 193 17.59 16.37 16.65
N ARG A 194 16.66 15.84 17.43
CA ARG A 194 16.01 14.55 17.17
C ARG A 194 14.58 14.78 16.72
N PHE A 195 14.29 14.58 15.44
CA PHE A 195 12.93 14.67 14.90
C PHE A 195 12.43 13.30 14.47
N ASN A 196 11.13 13.19 14.24
CA ASN A 196 10.56 11.93 13.77
C ASN A 196 9.29 12.14 12.96
N PHE A 197 8.85 11.09 12.29
CA PHE A 197 7.48 10.91 11.84
C PHE A 197 7.05 9.47 12.12
N VAL A 198 5.75 9.21 12.05
CA VAL A 198 5.15 7.93 12.39
C VAL A 198 4.61 7.26 11.13
N ASP A 199 4.92 5.99 10.95
CA ASP A 199 4.27 5.12 9.97
C ASP A 199 3.02 4.48 10.59
N GLU A 200 1.84 4.91 10.18
CA GLU A 200 0.57 4.43 10.74
C GLU A 200 0.18 3.03 10.26
N TRP A 201 0.89 2.50 9.26
CA TRP A 201 0.70 1.15 8.77
C TRP A 201 1.65 0.12 9.38
N ASP A 202 2.64 0.57 10.15
CA ASP A 202 3.53 -0.29 10.90
C ASP A 202 3.03 -0.45 12.35
N GLY A 203 2.63 -1.67 12.69
CA GLY A 203 2.23 -2.06 14.04
C GLY A 203 3.40 -2.33 14.98
N ASN A 204 4.63 -2.46 14.46
CA ASN A 204 5.81 -2.72 15.26
C ASN A 204 6.35 -1.42 15.87
N LEU A 205 6.34 -1.35 17.20
CA LEU A 205 6.79 -0.18 17.96
C LEU A 205 8.24 0.22 17.69
N ASP A 206 9.09 -0.73 17.29
CA ASP A 206 10.51 -0.49 17.06
C ASP A 206 10.80 0.16 15.69
N THR A 207 9.92 -0.05 14.70
CA THR A 207 10.10 0.42 13.31
C THR A 207 9.08 1.47 12.90
N LYS A 208 7.95 1.56 13.61
CA LYS A 208 6.88 2.56 13.41
C LYS A 208 7.36 4.01 13.46
N VAL A 209 8.37 4.31 14.28
CA VAL A 209 8.86 5.68 14.47
C VAL A 209 10.15 5.87 13.67
N HIS A 210 10.06 6.66 12.60
CA HIS A 210 11.22 7.04 11.80
C HIS A 210 11.93 8.21 12.46
N ILE A 211 13.13 7.98 12.99
CA ILE A 211 13.90 8.98 13.73
C ILE A 211 14.99 9.57 12.84
N TYR A 212 15.09 10.89 12.86
CA TYR A 212 16.22 11.63 12.31
C TYR A 212 17.00 12.30 13.45
N ASP A 213 18.31 12.11 13.46
CA ASP A 213 19.25 12.80 14.33
C ASP A 213 20.12 13.72 13.48
N SER A 214 20.12 15.03 13.79
CA SER A 214 20.98 15.99 13.11
C SER A 214 22.47 15.76 13.40
N ASP A 215 23.31 16.34 12.55
CA ASP A 215 24.72 16.51 12.87
C ASP A 215 24.90 17.28 14.19
N PRO A 216 25.90 16.92 15.00
CA PRO A 216 26.16 17.59 16.27
C PRO A 216 26.67 19.02 16.06
N ILE A 217 26.10 19.95 16.82
CA ILE A 217 26.50 21.36 16.84
C ILE A 217 27.24 21.63 18.14
N SER A 218 28.51 22.01 18.05
CA SER A 218 29.29 22.40 19.21
C SER A 218 28.80 23.72 19.80
N LEU A 219 28.46 23.74 21.08
CA LEU A 219 28.02 24.93 21.81
C LEU A 219 29.22 25.71 22.35
N THR A 220 29.90 26.42 21.45
CA THR A 220 31.18 27.10 21.74
C THR A 220 31.05 28.36 22.59
N ASP A 221 29.86 28.95 22.66
CA ASP A 221 29.58 30.10 23.51
C ASP A 221 28.87 29.62 24.79
N PRO A 222 29.48 29.80 25.98
CA PRO A 222 28.86 29.47 27.26
C PRO A 222 27.52 30.17 27.51
N LEU A 223 27.23 31.29 26.84
CA LEU A 223 25.94 31.96 26.94
C LEU A 223 24.81 31.21 26.22
N TRP A 224 25.13 30.25 25.35
CA TRP A 224 24.12 29.49 24.60
C TRP A 224 23.44 28.40 25.41
N TYR A 225 24.00 28.02 26.56
CA TYR A 225 23.47 26.93 27.35
C TYR A 225 23.55 27.18 28.85
N THR A 226 22.68 26.50 29.58
CA THR A 226 22.72 26.41 31.05
C THR A 226 22.85 24.97 31.46
N GLU A 227 23.67 24.69 32.46
CA GLU A 227 23.75 23.40 33.13
C GLU A 227 22.73 23.36 34.29
N SER A 228 21.87 22.34 34.34
CA SER A 228 21.01 22.08 35.51
C SER A 228 21.69 21.11 36.48
N PRO A 229 21.63 21.35 37.80
CA PRO A 229 22.21 20.43 38.79
C PRO A 229 21.49 19.08 38.83
N GLY A 230 22.28 17.99 38.81
CA GLY A 230 21.83 16.59 38.85
C GLY A 230 21.64 15.97 37.46
N ILE A 231 22.44 14.95 37.12
CA ILE A 231 22.59 14.24 35.81
C ILE A 231 22.62 15.24 34.64
N PRO A 232 23.75 15.45 33.95
CA PRO A 232 23.97 16.64 33.10
C PRO A 232 22.80 16.88 32.12
N ARG A 233 21.94 17.84 32.47
CA ARG A 233 20.86 18.35 31.62
C ARG A 233 21.24 19.75 31.22
N TYR A 234 21.93 19.85 30.09
CA TYR A 234 22.15 21.12 29.42
C TYR A 234 20.84 21.55 28.75
N ARG A 235 20.57 22.85 28.75
CA ARG A 235 19.43 23.45 28.04
C ARG A 235 19.89 24.65 27.25
N LEU A 236 19.34 24.87 26.06
CA LEU A 236 19.56 26.11 25.33
C LEU A 236 18.94 27.30 26.06
N THR A 237 19.72 28.37 26.20
CA THR A 237 19.22 29.69 26.60
C THR A 237 18.50 30.36 25.43
N GLU A 238 17.83 31.48 25.69
CA GLU A 238 17.28 32.33 24.64
C GLU A 238 18.37 32.83 23.68
N ALA A 239 19.55 33.19 24.20
CA ALA A 239 20.70 33.58 23.38
C ALA A 239 21.18 32.44 22.46
N GLY A 240 21.20 31.20 22.97
CA GLY A 240 21.51 30.02 22.17
C GLY A 240 20.46 29.75 21.09
N ARG A 241 19.16 29.77 21.45
CA ARG A 241 18.07 29.58 20.48
C ARG A 241 18.07 30.62 19.36
N ASN A 242 18.56 31.83 19.64
CA ASN A 242 18.66 32.92 18.68
C ASN A 242 20.01 33.01 17.96
N ALA A 243 20.98 32.15 18.30
CA ALA A 243 22.26 32.12 17.62
C ALA A 243 22.10 31.59 16.18
N SER A 244 22.68 32.28 15.21
CA SER A 244 22.50 31.97 13.79
C SER A 244 22.95 30.55 13.41
N SER A 245 23.99 30.01 14.05
CA SER A 245 24.46 28.63 13.85
C SER A 245 23.43 27.60 14.32
N ILE A 246 22.81 27.84 15.49
CA ILE A 246 21.81 26.97 16.11
C ILE A 246 20.50 27.01 15.31
N GLN A 247 20.06 28.20 14.90
CA GLN A 247 18.88 28.37 14.05
C GLN A 247 19.06 27.72 12.68
N ARG A 248 20.23 27.89 12.04
CA ARG A 248 20.52 27.24 10.75
C ARG A 248 20.52 25.71 10.89
N GLY A 249 21.11 25.19 11.96
CA GLY A 249 21.08 23.76 12.25
C GLY A 249 19.67 23.23 12.47
N TYR A 250 18.82 23.98 13.20
CA TYR A 250 17.41 23.63 13.41
C TYR A 250 16.63 23.58 12.10
N LEU A 251 16.74 24.65 11.29
CA LEU A 251 16.03 24.73 10.01
C LEU A 251 16.50 23.64 9.05
N GLY A 252 17.81 23.37 8.96
CA GLY A 252 18.33 22.28 8.15
C GLY A 252 17.83 20.91 8.61
N ALA A 253 17.83 20.64 9.92
CA ALA A 253 17.28 19.40 10.48
C ALA A 253 15.78 19.26 10.20
N LYS A 254 15.04 20.38 10.27
CA LYS A 254 13.60 20.42 9.99
C LYS A 254 13.31 20.12 8.52
N ASP A 255 14.03 20.76 7.61
CA ASP A 255 13.87 20.56 6.17
C ASP A 255 14.21 19.10 5.81
N GLU A 256 15.24 18.53 6.45
CA GLU A 256 15.67 17.15 6.23
C GLU A 256 14.61 16.13 6.69
N ILE A 257 14.03 16.26 7.89
CA ILE A 257 12.98 15.32 8.34
C ILE A 257 11.71 15.42 7.49
N ILE A 258 11.36 16.63 7.02
CA ILE A 258 10.23 16.82 6.10
C ILE A 258 10.53 16.12 4.77
N SER A 259 11.74 16.33 4.23
CA SER A 259 12.19 15.66 3.00
C SER A 259 12.15 14.14 3.09
N GLN A 260 12.64 13.57 4.20
CA GLN A 260 12.60 12.12 4.43
C GLN A 260 11.17 11.57 4.54
N ARG A 261 10.30 12.28 5.26
CA ARG A 261 8.87 11.94 5.37
C ARG A 261 8.19 11.98 4.01
N ASP A 262 8.41 13.03 3.23
CA ASP A 262 7.78 13.20 1.92
C ASP A 262 8.31 12.20 0.90
N THR A 263 9.62 11.88 0.93
CA THR A 263 10.19 10.81 0.10
C THR A 263 9.53 9.47 0.43
N PHE A 264 9.42 9.14 1.72
CA PHE A 264 8.79 7.90 2.16
C PHE A 264 7.31 7.80 1.74
N LEU A 265 6.55 8.89 1.87
CA LEU A 265 5.16 8.94 1.39
C LEU A 265 5.07 8.83 -0.14
N ASN A 266 5.92 9.55 -0.87
CA ASN A 266 5.91 9.57 -2.32
C ASN A 266 6.22 8.19 -2.92
N ASP A 267 7.15 7.44 -2.32
CA ASP A 267 7.42 6.05 -2.71
C ASP A 267 6.14 5.18 -2.65
N ARG A 268 5.33 5.33 -1.60
CA ARG A 268 4.04 4.62 -1.47
C ARG A 268 3.00 5.12 -2.46
N LEU A 269 2.92 6.44 -2.64
CA LEU A 269 1.94 7.06 -3.53
C LEU A 269 2.20 6.72 -4.99
N GLU A 270 3.45 6.58 -5.42
CA GLU A 270 3.79 6.16 -6.78
C GLU A 270 3.13 4.81 -7.13
N ILE A 271 3.29 3.82 -6.24
CA ILE A 271 2.68 2.50 -6.39
C ILE A 271 1.14 2.61 -6.38
N THR A 272 0.60 3.33 -5.40
CA THR A 272 -0.86 3.40 -5.21
C THR A 272 -1.56 4.16 -6.33
N ASN A 273 -0.94 5.21 -6.88
CA ASN A 273 -1.46 5.95 -8.02
C ASN A 273 -1.50 5.07 -9.27
N ASN A 274 -0.44 4.31 -9.53
CA ASN A 274 -0.43 3.34 -10.62
C ASN A 274 -1.54 2.29 -10.47
N MET A 275 -1.76 1.77 -9.25
CA MET A 275 -2.89 0.88 -8.98
C MET A 275 -4.24 1.54 -9.26
N CYS A 276 -4.43 2.79 -8.83
CA CYS A 276 -5.66 3.55 -9.10
C CYS A 276 -5.91 3.72 -10.60
N GLU A 277 -4.87 4.01 -11.38
CA GLU A 277 -4.95 4.12 -12.83
C GLU A 277 -5.31 2.79 -13.50
N ASN A 278 -4.70 1.69 -13.07
CA ASN A 278 -5.00 0.35 -13.58
C ASN A 278 -6.43 -0.08 -13.25
N ILE A 279 -6.92 0.23 -12.05
CA ILE A 279 -8.32 -0.02 -11.67
C ILE A 279 -9.28 0.76 -12.57
N ARG A 280 -9.02 2.06 -12.79
CA ARG A 280 -9.85 2.89 -13.68
C ARG A 280 -9.89 2.34 -15.09
N LYS A 281 -8.72 1.99 -15.64
CA LYS A 281 -8.60 1.38 -16.96
C LYS A 281 -9.40 0.08 -17.05
N ALA A 282 -9.29 -0.80 -16.06
CA ALA A 282 -10.07 -2.03 -16.01
C ALA A 282 -11.58 -1.76 -15.93
N CYS A 283 -12.01 -0.80 -15.10
CA CYS A 283 -13.41 -0.41 -14.98
C CYS A 283 -13.99 0.12 -16.29
N ASP A 284 -13.21 0.89 -17.06
CA ASP A 284 -13.63 1.37 -18.38
C ASP A 284 -13.83 0.22 -19.37
N GLU A 285 -12.95 -0.78 -19.36
CA GLU A 285 -13.12 -1.98 -20.19
C GLU A 285 -14.32 -2.82 -19.75
N TRP A 286 -14.55 -2.97 -18.44
CA TRP A 286 -15.67 -3.75 -17.89
C TRP A 286 -17.03 -3.19 -18.28
N ARG A 287 -17.17 -1.85 -18.39
CA ARG A 287 -18.39 -1.18 -18.86
C ARG A 287 -18.71 -1.43 -20.34
N ASN A 288 -17.72 -1.88 -21.11
CA ASN A 288 -17.85 -2.10 -22.55
C ASN A 288 -18.12 -3.57 -22.91
N LEU A 289 -18.38 -4.44 -21.92
CA LEU A 289 -18.62 -5.88 -22.11
C LEU A 289 -20.04 -6.24 -22.57
#